data_AF-K7AYF0-F1
#
_entry.id   AF-K7AYF0-F1
#
_cell.length_a   1.000
_cell.length_b   1.000
_cell.length_c   1.000
_cell.angle_alpha   90.00
_cell.angle_beta   90.00
_cell.angle_gamma   90.00
#
_symmetry.space_group_name_H-M   'P 1'
#
loop_
_entity.id
_entity.type
_entity.pdbx_description
1 polymer ?
#
loop_
_entity_poly.entity_id
_entity_poly.type
_entity_poly.pdbx_seq_one_letter_code
_entity_poly.pdbx_strand_id
1 'polypeptide(L)'
;MFGHKSNQQDMSIDAVKQLPLQGQIAVFVGDFREQVIADSGHIAVATPTWQVALQKFLTGEANYLFFSDGGIDIIYLTIKAPCTDITRVFQLQLATTYLAISKRGNLPQLVEKLKSAATNFKRTAQVPAYINKTT
;
A
#
# COMPACT_ATOMS: atom_id res chain seq x y z
N MET A 1 -6.47 -0.63 1.94
CA MET A 1 -7.00 0.67 2.42
C MET A 1 -7.47 0.50 3.84
N PHE A 2 -7.22 1.53 4.65
CA PHE A 2 -7.37 1.49 6.08
C PHE A 2 -8.29 2.59 6.59
N GLY A 3 -9.01 2.31 7.67
CA GLY A 3 -9.86 3.23 8.40
C GLY A 3 -9.60 3.13 9.91
N HIS A 4 -10.21 4.04 10.67
CA HIS A 4 -10.14 4.04 12.14
C HIS A 4 -11.04 2.95 12.74
N LYS A 5 -10.52 2.14 13.68
CA LYS A 5 -11.35 1.10 14.35
C LYS A 5 -12.51 1.73 15.11
N SER A 6 -12.28 2.87 15.76
CA SER A 6 -13.32 3.57 16.52
C SER A 6 -14.53 4.00 15.68
N ASN A 7 -14.33 4.22 14.37
CA ASN A 7 -15.34 4.81 13.49
C ASN A 7 -15.92 3.80 12.49
N GLN A 8 -15.34 2.61 12.38
CA GLN A 8 -15.69 1.60 11.37
C GLN A 8 -15.83 0.23 12.06
N GLN A 9 -16.98 -0.02 12.70
CA GLN A 9 -17.32 -1.36 13.18
C GLN A 9 -17.50 -2.29 11.96
N ASP A 10 -16.59 -3.26 11.81
CA ASP A 10 -16.64 -4.40 10.87
C ASP A 10 -16.98 -4.08 9.40
N MET A 11 -16.61 -2.90 8.91
CA MET A 11 -16.83 -2.55 7.52
C MET A 11 -15.71 -3.10 6.64
N SER A 12 -15.92 -4.31 6.10
CA SER A 12 -15.16 -4.83 4.96
C SER A 12 -15.97 -4.57 3.68
N ILE A 13 -15.43 -3.74 2.79
CA ILE A 13 -16.05 -3.43 1.50
C ILE A 13 -15.30 -4.10 0.35
N ASP A 14 -16.02 -4.36 -0.75
CA ASP A 14 -15.49 -4.98 -1.96
C ASP A 14 -15.05 -3.96 -3.01
N ALA A 15 -15.48 -2.70 -2.89
CA ALA A 15 -15.13 -1.62 -3.81
C ALA A 15 -15.07 -0.28 -3.09
N VAL A 16 -14.10 0.57 -3.48
CA VAL A 16 -13.88 1.91 -2.89
C VAL A 16 -15.15 2.76 -2.88
N LYS A 17 -15.98 2.67 -3.93
CA LYS A 17 -17.26 3.39 -4.06
C LYS A 17 -18.30 3.10 -2.97
N GLN A 18 -18.08 2.05 -2.16
CA GLN A 18 -18.96 1.70 -1.04
C GLN A 18 -18.62 2.47 0.23
N LEU A 19 -17.51 3.23 0.25
CA LEU A 19 -17.21 4.15 1.34
C LEU A 19 -18.27 5.26 1.41
N PRO A 20 -18.45 5.90 2.58
CA PRO A 20 -19.26 7.10 2.72
C PRO A 20 -18.88 8.15 1.67
N LEU A 21 -19.91 8.72 1.02
CA LEU A 21 -19.75 9.71 -0.05
C LEU A 21 -18.80 10.83 0.36
N GLN A 22 -17.96 11.25 -0.59
CA GLN A 22 -16.95 12.30 -0.41
C GLN A 22 -15.91 12.03 0.70
N GLY A 23 -15.73 10.77 1.11
CA GLY A 23 -14.62 10.39 1.99
C GLY A 23 -13.28 10.93 1.48
N GLN A 24 -12.53 11.55 2.38
CA GLN A 24 -11.18 12.06 2.14
C GLN A 24 -10.18 10.92 2.37
N ILE A 25 -9.42 10.55 1.33
CA ILE A 25 -8.55 9.38 1.33
C ILE A 25 -7.11 9.84 1.13
N ALA A 26 -6.27 9.67 2.15
CA ALA A 26 -4.84 10.00 2.08
C ALA A 26 -4.09 9.02 1.19
N VAL A 27 -3.24 9.57 0.30
CA VAL A 27 -2.45 8.81 -0.68
C VAL A 27 -1.19 9.60 -1.05
N PHE A 28 -0.16 8.92 -1.55
CA PHE A 28 1.01 9.57 -2.13
C PHE A 28 0.68 10.17 -3.50
N VAL A 29 1.16 11.39 -3.74
CA VAL A 29 0.95 12.11 -5.00
C VAL A 29 1.55 11.35 -6.20
N GLY A 30 0.75 11.15 -7.24
CA GLY A 30 1.13 10.42 -8.45
C GLY A 30 1.16 8.90 -8.30
N ASP A 31 0.80 8.34 -7.14
CA ASP A 31 0.59 6.90 -7.00
C ASP A 31 -0.69 6.49 -7.73
N PHE A 32 -0.70 5.30 -8.34
CA PHE A 32 -1.86 4.82 -9.11
C PHE A 32 -3.16 4.78 -8.28
N ARG A 33 -3.06 4.66 -6.95
CA ARG A 33 -4.21 4.68 -6.03
C ARG A 33 -4.92 6.03 -6.02
N GLU A 34 -4.23 7.13 -6.35
CA GLU A 34 -4.85 8.45 -6.48
C GLU A 34 -5.94 8.45 -7.55
N GLN A 35 -5.67 7.84 -8.70
CA GLN A 35 -6.66 7.69 -9.76
C GLN A 35 -7.81 6.76 -9.34
N VAL A 36 -7.51 5.66 -8.63
CA VAL A 36 -8.55 4.75 -8.10
C VAL A 36 -9.52 5.48 -7.17
N ILE A 37 -9.01 6.41 -6.35
CA ILE A 37 -9.84 7.25 -5.47
C ILE A 37 -10.72 8.18 -6.31
N ALA A 38 -10.13 8.89 -7.27
CA ALA A 38 -10.86 9.83 -8.14
C ALA A 38 -11.98 9.12 -8.93
N ASP A 39 -11.67 7.99 -9.55
CA ASP A 39 -12.62 7.19 -10.35
C ASP A 39 -13.80 6.65 -9.51
N SER A 40 -13.61 6.55 -8.19
CA SER A 40 -14.65 6.11 -7.25
C SER A 40 -15.52 7.24 -6.69
N GLY A 41 -15.27 8.50 -7.07
CA GLY A 41 -16.05 9.67 -6.61
C GLY A 41 -15.65 10.19 -5.22
N HIS A 42 -14.50 9.77 -4.71
CA HIS A 42 -13.94 10.21 -3.42
C HIS A 42 -12.84 11.27 -3.62
N ILE A 43 -12.44 11.92 -2.53
CA ILE A 43 -11.45 13.00 -2.56
C ILE A 43 -10.08 12.43 -2.21
N ALA A 44 -9.14 12.51 -3.14
CA ALA A 44 -7.75 12.16 -2.87
C ALA A 44 -7.06 13.29 -2.11
N VAL A 45 -6.60 12.99 -0.89
CA VAL A 45 -5.69 13.86 -0.13
C VAL A 45 -4.27 13.46 -0.50
N ALA A 46 -3.80 13.95 -1.64
CA ALA A 46 -2.48 13.66 -2.18
C ALA A 46 -1.38 14.33 -1.34
N THR A 47 -0.38 13.56 -0.93
CA THR A 47 0.72 14.03 -0.06
C THR A 47 2.09 13.74 -0.68
N PRO A 48 3.13 14.54 -0.33
CA PRO A 48 4.46 14.39 -0.91
C PRO A 48 5.25 13.21 -0.34
N THR A 49 4.80 12.61 0.77
CA THR A 49 5.41 11.43 1.38
C THR A 49 4.37 10.54 2.03
N TRP A 50 4.66 9.25 2.09
CA TRP A 50 3.82 8.27 2.77
C TRP A 50 3.66 8.55 4.27
N GLN A 51 4.69 9.12 4.92
CA GLN A 51 4.64 9.54 6.31
C GLN A 51 3.60 10.65 6.52
N VAL A 52 3.54 11.63 5.62
CA VAL A 52 2.53 12.70 5.67
C VAL A 52 1.13 12.15 5.40
N ALA A 53 0.98 11.19 4.48
CA ALA A 53 -0.32 10.52 4.27
C ALA A 53 -0.80 9.80 5.54
N LEU A 54 0.09 9.04 6.19
CA LEU A 54 -0.22 8.36 7.44
C LEU A 54 -0.54 9.35 8.57
N GLN A 55 0.24 10.43 8.70
CA GLN A 55 -0.01 11.46 9.70
C GLN A 55 -1.39 12.11 9.52
N LYS A 56 -1.73 12.52 8.29
CA LYS A 56 -3.05 13.11 7.99
C LYS A 56 -4.19 12.18 8.36
N PHE A 57 -4.06 10.89 8.06
CA PHE A 57 -5.01 9.88 8.49
C PHE A 57 -5.08 9.79 10.03
N LEU A 58 -3.95 9.61 10.72
CA LEU A 58 -3.91 9.51 12.19
C LEU A 58 -4.49 10.74 12.91
N THR A 59 -4.33 11.93 12.33
CA THR A 59 -4.87 13.20 12.88
C THR A 59 -6.32 13.47 12.51
N GLY A 60 -6.95 12.64 11.68
CA GLY A 60 -8.33 12.83 11.20
C GLY A 60 -8.48 13.86 10.06
N GLU A 61 -7.38 14.43 9.56
CA GLU A 61 -7.39 15.27 8.35
C GLU A 61 -7.77 14.48 7.09
N ALA A 62 -7.62 13.15 7.12
CA ALA A 62 -8.19 12.24 6.13
C ALA A 62 -8.98 11.13 6.84
N ASN A 63 -10.09 10.70 6.25
CA ASN A 63 -10.95 9.66 6.83
C ASN A 63 -10.37 8.26 6.65
N TYR A 64 -9.64 8.06 5.54
CA TYR A 64 -9.07 6.78 5.14
C TYR A 64 -7.63 6.94 4.67
N LEU A 65 -6.89 5.84 4.69
CA LEU A 65 -5.52 5.76 4.16
C LEU A 65 -5.43 4.68 3.09
N PHE A 66 -5.08 5.05 1.87
CA PHE A 66 -4.88 4.08 0.78
C PHE A 66 -3.40 3.66 0.68
N PHE A 67 -3.07 2.60 1.42
CA PHE A 67 -1.73 2.05 1.52
C PHE A 67 -1.71 0.53 1.26
N SER A 68 -0.52 -0.03 1.06
CA SER A 68 -0.27 -1.49 1.04
C SER A 68 -0.07 -2.06 2.44
N ASP A 69 -0.46 -3.31 2.67
CA ASP A 69 -0.28 -3.97 3.98
C ASP A 69 1.18 -4.00 4.45
N GLY A 70 2.10 -4.55 3.66
CA GLY A 70 3.52 -4.60 4.07
C GLY A 70 4.17 -3.22 4.23
N GLY A 71 3.65 -2.21 3.54
CA GLY A 71 4.12 -0.84 3.71
C GLY A 71 3.69 -0.23 5.05
N ILE A 72 2.48 -0.58 5.51
CA ILE A 72 1.97 -0.18 6.83
C ILE A 72 2.86 -0.75 7.93
N ASP A 73 3.24 -2.02 7.84
CA ASP A 73 4.10 -2.67 8.83
C ASP A 73 5.46 -1.96 8.95
N ILE A 74 6.05 -1.56 7.81
CA ILE A 74 7.35 -0.86 7.78
C ILE A 74 7.25 0.56 8.33
N ILE A 75 6.22 1.31 7.92
CA ILE A 75 6.12 2.72 8.31
C ILE A 75 5.81 2.86 9.80
N TYR A 76 5.12 1.89 10.41
CA TYR A 76 4.91 1.82 11.87
C TYR A 76 6.23 1.79 12.63
N LEU A 77 7.21 1.00 12.18
CA LEU A 77 8.55 0.96 12.78
C LEU A 77 9.26 2.31 12.71
N THR A 78 8.91 3.13 11.71
CA THR A 78 9.58 4.41 11.44
C THR A 78 9.01 5.54 12.31
N ILE A 79 7.69 5.59 12.53
CA ILE A 79 7.03 6.73 13.18
C ILE A 79 6.88 6.61 14.70
N LYS A 80 7.20 5.44 15.30
CA LYS A 80 7.12 5.17 16.75
C LYS A 80 5.78 5.54 17.41
N ALA A 81 4.69 5.58 16.64
CA ALA A 81 3.36 5.91 17.13
C ALA A 81 2.53 4.63 17.37
N PRO A 82 1.68 4.58 18.40
CA PRO A 82 0.79 3.45 18.62
C PRO A 82 -0.29 3.41 17.53
N CYS A 83 -0.19 2.42 16.63
CA CYS A 83 -1.10 2.24 15.50
C CYS A 83 -2.26 1.29 15.85
N THR A 84 -2.74 1.37 17.08
CA THR A 84 -3.75 0.46 17.63
C THR A 84 -5.13 0.66 17.03
N ASP A 85 -5.40 1.85 16.48
CA ASP A 85 -6.68 2.28 15.93
C ASP A 85 -6.75 2.21 14.40
N ILE A 86 -5.93 1.37 13.75
CA ILE A 86 -5.96 1.19 12.29
C ILE A 86 -6.53 -0.18 11.96
N THR A 87 -7.52 -0.24 11.05
CA THR A 87 -8.07 -1.49 10.53
C THR A 87 -8.17 -1.47 9.00
N ARG A 88 -8.01 -2.63 8.37
CA ARG A 88 -8.20 -2.77 6.91
C ARG A 88 -9.71 -2.78 6.63
N VAL A 89 -10.15 -1.88 5.75
CA VAL A 89 -11.56 -1.79 5.32
C VAL A 89 -11.76 -2.26 3.88
N PHE A 90 -10.71 -2.25 3.06
CA PHE A 90 -10.75 -2.66 1.66
C PHE A 90 -9.39 -3.18 1.21
N GLN A 91 -9.41 -4.25 0.41
CA GLN A 91 -8.22 -4.77 -0.25
C GLN A 91 -8.38 -4.65 -1.76
N LEU A 92 -7.60 -3.75 -2.37
CA LEU A 92 -7.42 -3.77 -3.81
C LEU A 92 -6.67 -5.06 -4.17
N GLN A 93 -7.06 -5.69 -5.30
CA GLN A 93 -6.53 -6.97 -5.80
C GLN A 93 -5.08 -7.25 -5.43
N LEU A 94 -4.77 -8.52 -5.14
CA LEU A 94 -3.44 -8.97 -4.76
C LEU A 94 -2.40 -8.52 -5.80
N ALA A 95 -1.58 -7.55 -5.42
CA ALA A 95 -0.54 -7.02 -6.30
C ALA A 95 0.65 -7.97 -6.30
N THR A 96 1.02 -8.48 -7.47
CA THR A 96 2.32 -9.14 -7.64
C THR A 96 3.38 -8.06 -7.88
N THR A 97 4.43 -8.07 -7.06
CA THR A 97 5.57 -7.16 -7.26
C THR A 97 6.49 -7.70 -8.34
N TYR A 98 6.90 -6.84 -9.27
CA TYR A 98 7.80 -7.18 -10.36
C TYR A 98 8.97 -6.20 -10.43
N LEU A 99 10.10 -6.66 -10.98
CA LEU A 99 11.19 -5.79 -11.41
C LEU A 99 10.87 -5.27 -12.81
N ALA A 100 10.63 -3.98 -12.95
CA ALA A 100 10.46 -3.33 -14.24
C ALA A 100 11.84 -3.06 -14.87
N ILE A 101 12.01 -3.42 -16.13
CA ILE A 101 13.26 -3.27 -16.89
C ILE A 101 12.96 -2.49 -18.17
N SER A 102 13.83 -1.54 -18.53
CA SER A 102 13.69 -0.77 -19.77
C SER A 102 13.61 -1.70 -20.99
N LYS A 103 12.70 -1.41 -21.92
CA LYS A 103 12.65 -2.12 -23.21
C LYS A 103 13.84 -1.78 -24.12
N ARG A 104 14.46 -0.61 -23.93
CA ARG A 104 15.59 -0.13 -24.74
C ARG A 104 16.92 -0.48 -24.06
N GLY A 105 17.84 -1.05 -24.82
CA GLY A 105 19.23 -1.29 -24.39
C GLY A 105 19.47 -2.53 -23.54
N ASN A 106 18.44 -3.36 -23.29
CA ASN A 106 18.60 -4.59 -22.52
C ASN A 106 18.65 -5.81 -23.43
N LEU A 107 19.69 -6.64 -23.23
CA LEU A 107 19.82 -7.93 -23.89
C LEU A 107 18.80 -8.90 -23.26
N PRO A 108 18.04 -9.69 -24.05
CA PRO A 108 17.13 -10.71 -23.54
C PRO A 108 17.77 -11.66 -22.50
N GLN A 109 19.09 -11.87 -22.62
CA GLN A 109 19.90 -12.63 -21.67
C GLN A 109 19.88 -12.07 -20.24
N LEU A 110 19.83 -10.74 -20.07
CA LEU A 110 19.75 -10.11 -18.75
C LEU A 110 18.41 -10.45 -18.07
N VAL A 111 17.32 -10.39 -18.84
CA VAL A 111 15.98 -10.72 -18.33
C VAL A 111 15.94 -12.17 -17.87
N GLU A 112 16.47 -13.11 -18.66
CA GLU A 112 16.52 -14.52 -18.26
C GLU A 112 17.44 -14.78 -17.06
N LYS A 113 18.57 -14.08 -16.97
CA LYS A 113 19.45 -14.15 -15.79
C LYS A 113 18.74 -13.68 -14.53
N LEU A 114 18.00 -12.57 -14.60
CA LEU A 114 17.24 -12.02 -13.47
C LEU A 114 16.09 -12.94 -13.06
N LYS A 115 15.36 -13.52 -14.02
CA LYS A 115 14.33 -14.54 -13.74
C LYS A 115 14.92 -15.76 -13.04
N SER A 116 16.03 -16.30 -13.55
CA SER A 116 16.71 -17.45 -12.97
C SER A 116 17.18 -17.15 -11.54
N ALA A 117 17.83 -16.00 -11.34
CA ALA A 117 18.27 -15.56 -10.01
C ALA A 117 17.10 -15.42 -9.02
N ALA A 118 15.98 -14.81 -9.45
CA ALA A 118 14.79 -14.68 -8.61
C ALA A 118 14.19 -16.05 -8.25
N THR A 119 14.10 -16.99 -9.19
CA THR A 119 13.60 -18.36 -8.94
C THR A 119 14.51 -19.13 -7.99
N ASN A 120 15.83 -19.04 -8.18
CA ASN A 120 16.79 -19.70 -7.31
C ASN A 120 16.73 -19.13 -5.89
N PHE A 121 16.69 -17.81 -5.77
CA PHE A 121 16.57 -17.14 -4.48
C PHE A 121 15.29 -17.54 -3.75
N LYS A 122 14.14 -17.58 -4.44
CA LYS A 122 12.85 -18.02 -3.88
C LYS A 122 12.87 -19.44 -3.27
N ARG A 123 13.80 -20.30 -3.70
CA ARG A 123 13.96 -21.68 -3.18
C ARG A 123 14.91 -21.77 -1.99
N THR A 124 15.58 -20.68 -1.63
CA THR A 124 16.47 -20.66 -0.46
C THR A 124 15.67 -20.52 0.83
N ALA A 125 16.20 -21.06 1.93
CA ALA A 125 15.62 -20.89 3.27
C ALA A 125 15.69 -19.44 3.78
N GLN A 126 16.33 -18.53 3.04
CA GLN A 126 16.47 -17.13 3.44
C GLN A 126 15.23 -16.29 3.14
N VAL A 127 14.38 -16.72 2.21
CA VAL A 127 13.21 -15.95 1.76
C VAL A 127 12.26 -15.59 2.90
N PRO A 128 11.88 -16.52 3.81
CA PRO A 128 11.13 -16.15 5.00
C PRO A 128 11.82 -15.07 5.85
N ALA A 129 13.15 -15.10 5.98
CA ALA A 129 13.89 -14.10 6.75
C ALA A 129 13.96 -12.72 6.06
N TYR A 130 13.75 -12.63 4.74
CA TYR A 130 13.63 -11.35 4.03
C TYR A 130 12.19 -10.85 3.94
N ILE A 131 11.21 -11.75 3.95
CA ILE A 131 9.78 -11.39 3.92
C ILE A 131 9.26 -11.05 5.33
N ASN A 132 9.73 -11.75 6.37
CA ASN A 132 9.22 -11.63 7.73
C ASN A 132 10.06 -10.70 8.62
N LYS A 133 10.93 -9.84 8.06
CA LYS A 133 11.72 -8.87 8.82
C LYS A 133 10.90 -7.71 9.42
N THR A 134 9.57 -7.85 9.42
CA THR A 134 8.56 -6.86 9.83
C THR A 134 7.82 -7.19 11.13
N THR A 135 8.26 -8.21 11.89
CA THR A 135 7.81 -8.45 13.28
C THR A 135 8.87 -8.09 14.29
#